data_AF-A0A397NN17-F1
#
_entry.id   AF-A0A397NN17-F1
#
_cell.length_a   1.000
_cell.length_b   1.000
_cell.length_c   1.000
_cell.angle_alpha   90.00
_cell.angle_beta   90.00
_cell.angle_gamma   90.00
#
_symmetry.space_group_name_H-M   'P 1'
#
loop_
_entity.id
_entity.type
_entity.pdbx_description
1 polymer ?
#
loop_
_entity_poly.entity_id
_entity_poly.type
_entity_poly.pdbx_seq_one_letter_code
_entity_poly.pdbx_strand_id
1 'polypeptide(L)'
;MSTILGQSTVARNPSVLSAEVSGELVLMSVSCWHYFGLNSVASDIWKRLSSPVRVDELCQALASEYEAETDVIRQDVLELLNKLASRELIEVQV
;
A
#
# COMPACT_ATOMS: atom_id res chain seq x y z
N MET A 1 16.37 5.06 -5.49
CA MET A 1 14.96 4.71 -5.20
C MET A 1 14.69 3.38 -5.83
N SER A 2 14.29 2.39 -5.04
CA SER A 2 13.95 1.05 -5.56
C SER A 2 12.57 1.12 -6.19
N THR A 3 12.48 0.91 -7.51
CA THR A 3 11.20 0.79 -8.21
C THR A 3 10.51 -0.50 -7.76
N ILE A 4 9.29 -0.40 -7.25
CA ILE A 4 8.48 -1.58 -6.92
C ILE A 4 7.98 -2.21 -8.21
N LEU A 5 8.13 -3.54 -8.33
CA LEU A 5 7.71 -4.35 -9.48
C LEU A 5 6.70 -5.42 -9.02
N GLY A 6 6.03 -6.09 -9.96
CA GLY A 6 5.03 -7.13 -9.65
C GLY A 6 5.58 -8.29 -8.80
N GLN A 7 6.84 -8.66 -9.02
CA GLN A 7 7.53 -9.69 -8.25
C GLN A 7 8.05 -9.23 -6.88
N SER A 8 7.98 -7.94 -6.57
CA SER A 8 8.44 -7.42 -5.29
C SER A 8 7.51 -7.90 -4.17
N THR A 9 8.10 -8.18 -3.00
CA THR A 9 7.36 -8.39 -1.76
C THR A 9 7.40 -7.10 -0.96
N VAL A 10 6.23 -6.62 -0.52
CA VAL A 10 6.09 -5.35 0.20
C VAL A 10 5.39 -5.56 1.53
N ALA A 11 5.79 -4.80 2.54
CA ALA A 11 5.18 -4.79 3.87
C ALA A 11 5.10 -3.35 4.41
N ARG A 12 4.20 -3.10 5.37
CA ARG A 12 4.19 -1.83 6.08
C ARG A 12 5.49 -1.61 6.83
N ASN A 13 5.95 -0.36 6.86
CA ASN A 13 7.00 0.02 7.78
C ASN A 13 6.45 -0.05 9.22
N PRO A 14 7.06 -0.85 10.13
CA PRO A 14 6.57 -1.02 11.50
C PRO A 14 6.63 0.27 12.33
N SER A 15 7.37 1.28 11.89
CA SER A 15 7.45 2.59 12.54
C SER A 15 6.28 3.52 12.19
N VAL A 16 5.40 3.11 11.26
CA VAL A 16 4.23 3.90 10.85
C VAL A 16 3.02 3.47 11.67
N LEU A 17 2.37 4.45 12.29
CA LEU A 17 1.14 4.24 13.01
C LEU A 17 -0.06 4.50 12.09
N SER A 18 -1.12 3.72 12.22
CA SER A 18 -2.38 3.93 11.51
C SER A 18 -3.53 4.02 12.50
N ALA A 19 -4.40 5.02 12.34
CA ALA A 19 -5.60 5.22 13.15
C ALA A 19 -6.81 5.46 12.24
N GLU A 20 -7.97 4.98 12.64
CA GLU A 20 -9.23 5.26 11.95
C GLU A 20 -9.90 6.47 12.60
N VAL A 21 -10.16 7.51 11.81
CA VAL A 21 -10.77 8.77 12.26
C VAL A 21 -11.95 9.05 11.34
N SER A 22 -13.16 9.10 11.90
CA SER A 22 -14.40 9.38 11.14
C SER A 22 -14.63 8.44 9.94
N GLY A 23 -14.15 7.19 10.02
CA GLY A 23 -14.27 6.19 8.94
C GLY A 23 -13.18 6.27 7.87
N GLU A 24 -12.21 7.20 8.00
CA GLU A 24 -11.05 7.31 7.13
C GLU A 24 -9.80 6.78 7.83
N LEU A 25 -8.93 6.08 7.08
CA LEU A 25 -7.67 5.60 7.63
C LEU A 25 -6.60 6.69 7.49
N VAL A 26 -6.08 7.14 8.63
CA VAL A 26 -5.01 8.12 8.73
C VAL A 26 -3.71 7.43 9.11
N LEU A 27 -2.67 7.63 8.31
CA LEU A 27 -1.31 7.19 8.61
C LEU A 27 -0.52 8.32 9.24
N MET A 28 0.20 8.02 10.32
CA MET A 28 1.12 8.92 10.98
C MET A 28 2.54 8.34 10.88
N SER A 29 3.39 9.00 10.10
CA SER A 29 4.82 8.70 10.09
C SER A 29 5.47 9.42 11.26
N VAL A 30 5.93 8.66 12.26
CA VAL A 30 6.59 9.21 13.45
C VAL A 30 7.93 9.88 13.08
N SER A 31 8.61 9.35 12.06
CA SER A 31 9.87 9.88 11.55
C SER A 31 9.68 11.16 10.71
N CYS A 32 8.58 11.26 9.95
CA CYS A 32 8.39 12.38 9.03
C CYS A 32 7.43 13.48 9.54
N TRP A 33 6.77 13.33 10.70
CA TRP A 33 5.74 14.27 11.20
C TRP A 33 4.60 14.58 10.21
N HIS A 34 4.37 13.70 9.23
CA HIS A 34 3.34 13.85 8.22
C HIS A 34 2.14 12.95 8.50
N TYR A 35 0.95 13.48 8.19
CA TYR A 35 -0.31 12.74 8.21
C TYR A 35 -0.78 12.49 6.78
N PHE A 36 -1.18 11.25 6.50
CA PHE A 36 -1.71 10.87 5.20
C PHE A 36 -3.10 10.26 5.38
N GLY A 37 -4.11 10.86 4.74
CA GLY A 37 -5.43 10.24 4.61
C GLY A 37 -5.43 9.26 3.43
N LEU A 38 -5.92 8.05 3.65
CA LEU A 38 -6.13 7.06 2.60
C LEU A 38 -7.59 7.01 2.20
N ASN A 39 -7.84 6.91 0.89
CA ASN A 39 -9.18 6.58 0.40
C ASN A 39 -9.52 5.10 0.72
N SER A 40 -10.74 4.66 0.36
CA SER A 40 -11.20 3.29 0.65
C SER A 40 -10.28 2.21 0.07
N VAL A 41 -9.85 2.36 -1.20
CA VAL A 41 -8.98 1.39 -1.88
C VAL A 41 -7.57 1.37 -1.29
N ALA A 42 -6.97 2.54 -1.05
CA ALA A 42 -5.66 2.63 -0.44
C ALA A 42 -5.67 2.13 1.02
N SER A 43 -6.79 2.31 1.74
CA SER A 43 -7.01 1.75 3.07
C SER A 43 -7.07 0.23 3.04
N ASP A 44 -7.73 -0.36 2.05
CA ASP A 44 -7.77 -1.80 1.87
C ASP A 44 -6.39 -2.38 1.53
N ILE A 45 -5.68 -1.75 0.58
CA ILE A 45 -4.30 -2.11 0.26
C ILE A 45 -3.43 -2.03 1.52
N TRP A 46 -3.52 -0.93 2.27
CA TRP A 46 -2.80 -0.80 3.54
C TRP A 46 -3.13 -1.96 4.47
N LYS A 47 -4.42 -2.31 4.66
CA LYS A 47 -4.88 -3.47 5.47
C LYS A 47 -4.17 -4.77 5.08
N ARG A 48 -4.06 -5.07 3.78
CA ARG A 48 -3.39 -6.26 3.25
C ARG A 48 -1.88 -6.27 3.45
N LEU A 49 -1.24 -5.11 3.49
CA LEU A 49 0.21 -4.97 3.75
C LEU A 49 0.62 -5.22 5.22
N SER A 50 -0.32 -5.61 6.09
CA SER A 50 -0.04 -5.94 7.50
C SER A 50 0.94 -7.12 7.64
N SER A 51 1.00 -7.99 6.64
CA SER A 51 2.02 -9.02 6.44
C SER A 51 2.72 -8.79 5.09
N PRO A 52 3.97 -9.27 4.91
CA PRO A 52 4.63 -9.25 3.61
C PRO A 52 3.75 -9.91 2.54
N VAL A 53 3.49 -9.19 1.45
CA VAL A 53 2.67 -9.68 0.34
C VAL A 53 3.38 -9.44 -0.98
N ARG A 54 3.24 -10.37 -1.93
CA ARG A 54 3.74 -10.18 -3.29
C ARG A 54 2.80 -9.25 -4.05
N VAL A 55 3.35 -8.27 -4.77
CA VAL A 55 2.53 -7.27 -5.49
C VAL A 55 1.62 -7.91 -6.53
N ASP A 56 2.09 -8.92 -7.28
CA ASP A 56 1.23 -9.62 -8.25
C ASP A 56 0.03 -10.33 -7.59
N GLU A 57 0.22 -10.92 -6.41
CA GLU A 57 -0.87 -11.58 -5.67
C GLU A 57 -1.87 -10.55 -5.13
N LEU A 58 -1.37 -9.43 -4.62
CA LEU A 58 -2.19 -8.30 -4.21
C LEU A 58 -3.04 -7.77 -5.37
N CYS A 59 -2.44 -7.55 -6.54
CA CYS A 59 -3.14 -7.09 -7.74
C CYS A 59 -4.21 -8.08 -8.21
N GLN A 60 -3.92 -9.38 -8.18
CA GLN A 60 -4.91 -10.41 -8.54
C GLN A 60 -6.09 -10.45 -7.57
N ALA A 61 -5.83 -10.36 -6.27
CA ALA A 61 -6.89 -10.34 -5.26
C ALA A 61 -7.80 -9.11 -5.43
N LEU A 62 -7.22 -7.94 -5.64
CA LEU A 62 -7.97 -6.70 -5.88
C LEU A 62 -8.75 -6.75 -7.19
N ALA A 63 -8.14 -7.25 -8.28
CA ALA A 63 -8.84 -7.38 -9.57
C ALA A 63 -10.07 -8.29 -9.46
N SER A 64 -9.96 -9.38 -8.68
CA SER A 64 -11.08 -10.28 -8.42
C SER A 64 -12.17 -9.64 -7.55
N GLU A 65 -11.80 -8.81 -6.58
CA GLU A 65 -12.76 -8.19 -5.64
C GLU A 65 -13.50 -6.99 -6.24
N TYR A 66 -12.78 -6.21 -7.06
CA TYR A 66 -13.33 -5.02 -7.72
C TYR A 66 -13.89 -5.31 -9.12
N GLU A 67 -13.91 -6.56 -9.56
CA GLU A 67 -14.35 -6.99 -10.90
C GLU A 67 -13.74 -6.14 -12.04
N ALA A 68 -12.44 -5.86 -11.93
CA ALA A 68 -11.71 -4.97 -12.83
C ALA A 68 -10.56 -5.70 -13.54
N GLU A 69 -10.08 -5.16 -14.67
CA GLU A 69 -8.95 -5.74 -15.37
C GLU A 69 -7.67 -5.66 -14.53
N THR A 70 -6.93 -6.77 -14.46
CA THR A 70 -5.71 -6.87 -13.65
C THR A 70 -4.64 -5.87 -14.07
N ASP A 71 -4.55 -5.51 -15.35
CA ASP A 71 -3.57 -4.54 -15.82
C ASP A 71 -3.88 -3.11 -15.35
N VAL A 72 -5.16 -2.73 -15.30
CA VAL A 72 -5.61 -1.44 -14.75
C VAL A 72 -5.30 -1.38 -13.24
N ILE A 73 -5.71 -2.41 -12.50
CA ILE A 73 -5.44 -2.51 -11.06
C ILE A 73 -3.93 -2.50 -10.78
N ARG A 74 -3.14 -3.22 -11.59
CA ARG A 74 -1.70 -3.28 -11.42
C ARG A 74 -1.05 -1.91 -11.59
N GLN A 75 -1.45 -1.12 -12.57
CA GLN A 75 -0.89 0.23 -12.76
C GLN A 75 -1.17 1.12 -11.55
N ASP A 76 -2.42 1.16 -11.09
CA ASP A 76 -2.83 1.99 -9.96
C ASP A 76 -2.17 1.55 -8.64
N VAL A 77 -2.10 0.23 -8.40
CA VAL A 77 -1.45 -0.34 -7.22
C VAL A 77 0.05 -0.05 -7.24
N LEU A 78 0.73 -0.22 -8.37
CA LEU A 78 2.16 0.10 -8.47
C LEU A 78 2.42 1.58 -8.25
N GLU A 79 1.59 2.48 -8.78
CA GLU A 79 1.72 3.92 -8.55
C GLU A 79 1.55 4.26 -7.06
N LEU A 80 0.54 3.67 -6.40
CA LEU A 80 0.30 3.85 -4.97
C LEU A 80 1.47 3.31 -4.14
N LEU A 81 1.93 2.09 -4.40
CA LEU A 81 3.02 1.47 -3.64
C LEU A 81 4.32 2.29 -3.78
N ASN A 82 4.64 2.76 -4.98
CA ASN A 82 5.81 3.63 -5.18
C ASN A 82 5.66 4.96 -4.41
N LYS A 83 4.46 5.55 -4.36
CA LYS A 83 4.16 6.75 -3.55
C LYS A 83 4.28 6.50 -2.04
N LEU A 84 3.88 5.33 -1.56
CA LEU A 84 4.01 4.95 -0.15
C LEU A 84 5.48 4.71 0.20
N ALA A 85 6.22 4.01 -0.65
CA ALA A 85 7.64 3.72 -0.47
C ALA A 85 8.49 4.99 -0.51
N SER A 86 8.19 5.95 -1.39
CA SER A 86 8.89 7.25 -1.44
C SER A 86 8.69 8.11 -0.19
N ARG A 87 7.70 7.77 0.64
CA ARG A 87 7.38 8.42 1.91
C ARG A 87 7.78 7.56 3.11
N GLU A 88 8.53 6.49 2.87
CA GLU A 88 8.99 5.52 3.89
C GLU A 88 7.84 4.86 4.67
N LEU A 89 6.63 4.82 4.08
CA LEU A 89 5.44 4.25 4.74
C LEU A 89 5.39 2.72 4.64
N ILE A 90 6.03 2.19 3.60
CA ILE A 90 6.16 0.76 3.33
C ILE A 90 7.61 0.46 2.96
N GLU A 91 7.98 -0.81 3.05
CA GLU A 91 9.31 -1.31 2.71
C GLU A 91 9.21 -2.48 1.73
N VAL A 92 10.23 -2.61 0.89
CA VAL A 92 10.41 -3.77 0.02
C VAL A 92 11.24 -4.79 0.79
N GLN A 93 10.68 -5.98 0.96
CA GLN A 93 11.33 -7.12 1.59
C GLN A 93 12.24 -7.80 0.55
N VAL A 94 13.48 -8.10 0.93
CA VAL A 94 14.50 -8.76 0.09
C VAL A 94 14.51 -10.25 0.32
#